data_AF-A0A0U3AEH7-F1
#
_entry.id   AF-A0A0U3AEH7-F1
#
_cell.length_a   1.000
_cell.length_b   1.000
_cell.length_c   1.000
_cell.angle_alpha   90.00
_cell.angle_beta   90.00
_cell.angle_gamma   90.00
#
_symmetry.space_group_name_H-M   'P 1'
#
loop_
_entity.id
_entity.type
_entity.pdbx_description
1 polymer ?
#
loop_
_entity_poly.entity_id
_entity_poly.type
_entity_poly.pdbx_seq_one_letter_code
_entity_poly.pdbx_strand_id
1 'polypeptide(L)' 'MVMQLRGAEPVTVKAGEGFYEGPNDVHIVGRSASDSKPAKFVVFLVKNQGVPAVLPAK' A
#
# COMPACT_ATOMS: atom_id res chain seq x y z
N MET A 1 5.71 4.52 6.41
CA MET A 1 4.37 3.88 6.26
C MET A 1 4.46 2.47 6.79
N VAL A 2 3.38 1.90 7.30
CA VAL A 2 3.27 0.44 7.49
C VAL A 2 2.43 -0.12 6.36
N MET A 3 2.99 -1.05 5.59
CA MET A 3 2.35 -1.74 4.47
C MET A 3 2.29 -3.25 4.74
N GLN A 4 1.23 -3.93 4.31
CA GLN A 4 1.14 -5.38 4.46
C GLN A 4 0.28 -6.02 3.36
N LEU A 5 0.81 -7.07 2.74
CA LEU A 5 0.06 -7.96 1.87
C LEU A 5 -0.51 -9.14 2.67
N ARG A 6 -1.67 -9.64 2.24
CA ARG A 6 -2.27 -10.85 2.82
C ARG A 6 -1.26 -12.01 2.77
N GLY A 7 -1.01 -12.62 3.92
CA GLY A 7 -0.08 -13.76 4.06
C GLY A 7 1.40 -13.36 4.23
N ALA A 8 1.71 -12.06 4.26
CA ALA A 8 3.03 -11.54 4.58
C ALA A 8 3.04 -10.79 5.92
N GLU A 9 4.22 -10.69 6.53
CA GLU A 9 4.44 -9.83 7.69
C GLU A 9 4.34 -8.35 7.32
N PRO A 10 3.89 -7.47 8.22
CA PRO A 10 3.85 -6.03 7.98
C PRO A 10 5.27 -5.46 7.85
N VAL A 11 5.45 -4.55 6.90
CA VAL A 11 6.71 -3.89 6.59
C VAL A 11 6.61 -2.40 6.89
N THR A 12 7.61 -1.84 7.58
CA THR A 12 7.75 -0.39 7.74
C THR A 12 8.61 0.18 6.62
N VAL A 13 7.98 0.91 5.70
CA VAL A 13 8.62 1.58 4.57
C VAL A 13 9.06 2.99 4.96
N LYS A 14 10.35 3.30 4.78
CA LYS A 14 10.96 4.60 5.08
C LYS A 14 11.04 5.49 3.83
N ALA A 15 11.38 6.75 4.04
CA ALA A 15 11.57 7.70 2.94
C ALA A 15 12.73 7.23 2.03
N GLY A 16 12.50 7.22 0.72
CA GLY A 16 13.45 6.72 -0.28
C GLY A 16 13.33 5.22 -0.58
N GLU A 17 12.58 4.47 0.24
CA GLU A 17 12.30 3.05 -0.01
C GLU A 17 11.03 2.87 -0.85
N GLY A 18 10.96 1.72 -1.53
CA GLY A 18 9.81 1.31 -2.33
C GLY A 18 9.02 0.19 -1.67
N PHE A 19 7.77 0.05 -2.08
CA PHE A 19 6.91 -1.10 -1.80
C PHE A 19 6.28 -1.54 -3.12
N TYR A 20 6.18 -2.85 -3.34
CA TYR A 20 5.68 -3.41 -4.59
C TYR A 20 4.50 -4.34 -4.31
N GLU A 21 3.46 -4.20 -5.13
CA GLU A 21 2.25 -5.02 -5.10
C GLU A 21 2.03 -5.59 -6.51
N GLY A 22 1.87 -6.91 -6.58
CA GLY A 22 1.51 -7.62 -7.79
C GLY A 22 0.00 -7.54 -8.08
N PRO A 23 -0.43 -7.90 -9.30
CA PRO A 23 -1.82 -7.76 -9.74
C PRO A 23 -2.82 -8.63 -8.97
N ASN A 24 -2.35 -9.67 -8.27
CA ASN A 24 -3.18 -10.59 -7.49
C ASN A 24 -3.00 -10.40 -5.97
N ASP A 25 -2.16 -9.46 -5.55
CA ASP A 25 -1.92 -9.23 -4.13
C ASP A 25 -3.10 -8.49 -3.49
N VAL A 26 -3.34 -8.78 -2.22
CA VAL A 26 -4.35 -8.08 -1.42
C VAL A 26 -3.65 -7.25 -0.37
N HIS A 27 -3.65 -5.93 -0.56
CA HIS A 27 -3.16 -4.95 0.42
C HIS A 27 -4.15 -4.85 1.59
N ILE A 28 -3.70 -5.21 2.79
CA ILE A 28 -4.56 -5.26 3.99
C ILE A 28 -4.22 -4.22 5.07
N VAL A 29 -3.02 -3.64 5.05
CA VAL A 29 -2.64 -2.56 5.97
C VAL A 29 -1.92 -1.46 5.20
N GLY A 30 -2.47 -0.25 5.18
CA GLY A 30 -1.81 0.95 4.66
C GLY A 30 -2.04 2.12 5.60
N ARG A 31 -1.09 2.40 6.49
CA ARG A 31 -1.22 3.47 7.50
C ARG A 31 0.09 4.19 7.80
N SER A 32 -0.03 5.34 8.46
CA SER A 32 1.15 5.98 9.06
C SER A 32 1.80 5.03 10.08
N ALA A 33 3.12 5.07 10.14
CA ALA A 33 3.88 4.40 11.19
C ALA A 33 3.94 5.25 12.48
N SER A 34 3.46 6.50 12.42
CA SER A 34 3.37 7.42 13.56
C SER A 34 1.90 7.71 13.87
N ASP A 35 1.58 7.71 15.16
CA ASP A 35 0.24 8.03 15.65
C ASP A 35 -0.03 9.54 15.72
N SER A 36 1.00 10.38 15.56
CA SER A 36 0.90 11.84 15.71
C SER A 36 1.40 12.63 14.50
N LYS A 37 2.24 12.03 13.65
CA LYS A 37 2.80 12.69 12.47
C LYS A 37 2.18 12.12 11.19
N PRO A 38 1.71 12.98 10.26
CA PRO A 38 1.21 12.54 8.98
C PRO A 38 2.33 11.92 8.15
N ALA A 39 1.99 10.94 7.33
CA ALA A 39 2.89 10.33 6.37
C ALA A 39 2.34 10.52 4.95
N LYS A 40 3.26 10.71 3.99
CA LYS A 40 2.93 10.78 2.56
C LYS A 40 3.65 9.65 1.85
N PHE A 41 2.96 9.03 0.89
CA PHE A 41 3.50 7.96 0.08
C PHE A 41 3.04 8.20 -1.36
N VAL A 42 3.98 8.25 -2.30
CA VAL A 42 3.66 8.44 -3.71
C VAL A 42 3.43 7.07 -4.32
N VAL A 43 2.29 6.88 -4.97
CA VAL A 43 1.91 5.61 -5.60
C VAL A 43 1.82 5.80 -7.11
N PHE A 44 2.42 4.88 -7.85
CA PHE A 44 2.22 4.71 -9.27
C PHE A 44 1.43 3.43 -9.51
N LEU A 45 0.31 3.51 -10.23
CA LEU A 45 -0.58 2.37 -10.48
C LEU A 45 -0.73 2.12 -11.97
N VAL A 46 -0.56 0.86 -12.37
CA VAL A 46 -0.97 0.37 -13.69
C VAL A 46 -2.32 -0.31 -13.52
N LYS A 47 -3.36 0.26 -14.13
CA LYS A 47 -4.75 -0.24 -14.00
C LYS A 47 -5.58 0.12 -15.23
N ASN A 48 -6.69 -0.60 -15.39
CA ASN A 48 -7.67 -0.30 -16.44
C ASN A 48 -8.25 1.11 -16.27
N GLN A 49 -8.47 1.80 -17.40
CA GLN A 49 -9.11 3.10 -17.44
C GLN A 49 -10.56 3.01 -16.95
N GLY A 50 -11.04 4.05 -16.26
CA GLY A 50 -12.42 4.13 -15.75
C GLY A 50 -12.72 3.31 -14.49
N VAL A 51 -11.81 2.44 -14.05
CA VAL A 51 -11.97 1.67 -12.80
C VAL A 51 -11.54 2.53 -11.59
N PRO A 52 -12.02 2.31 -10.35
CA PRO A 52 -11.40 2.87 -9.15
C PRO A 52 -9.92 2.45 -8.99
N ALA A 53 -9.16 3.19 -8.18
CA ALA A 53 -7.78 2.83 -7.84
C ALA A 53 -7.71 1.71 -6.78
N VAL A 54 -8.70 1.66 -5.90
CA VAL A 54 -8.83 0.65 -4.84
C VAL A 54 -10.18 -0.04 -5.00
N LEU A 55 -10.17 -1.37 -4.92
CA LEU A 55 -11.36 -2.20 -4.93
C LEU A 55 -11.39 -3.03 -3.64
N PRO A 56 -12.58 -3.35 -3.09
CA PRO A 56 -12.67 -4.31 -1.99
C PRO A 56 -12.09 -5.66 -2.39
N ALA A 57 -11.39 -6.31 -1.45
CA ALA A 57 -11.01 -7.69 -1.61
C ALA A 57 -12.26 -8.59 -1.72
N LYS A 58 -12.16 -9.64 -2.54
CA LYS A 58 -13.16 -10.72 -2.58
C LYS A 58 -13.14 -11.52 -1.29
#